data_AF-A0A967GYL7-F1
#
_entry.id   AF-A0A967GYL7-F1
#
_cell.length_a   1.000
_cell.length_b   1.000
_cell.length_c   1.000
_cell.angle_alpha   90.00
_cell.angle_beta   90.00
_cell.angle_gamma   90.00
#
_symmetry.space_group_name_H-M   'P 1'
#
loop_
_entity.id
_entity.type
_entity.pdbx_description
1 polymer ?
#
loop_
_entity_poly.entity_id
_entity_poly.type
_entity_poly.pdbx_seq_one_letter_code
_entity_poly.pdbx_strand_id
1 'polypeptide(L)'
;MTADMAFTTHYKEKVGMGPMGDRQWWIERITPRQLMRNCVFLNTGTGRFREAAFLTGLARTDWTWATKLADFDLDGKVDVFVANGVIRSFNHADHPFDPRELIGK
;
A
#
# COMPACT_ATOMS: atom_id res chain seq x y z
N MET A 1 -8.58 2.96 8.07
CA MET A 1 -7.86 2.49 6.88
C MET A 1 -6.77 1.53 7.34
N THR A 2 -6.56 0.45 6.60
CA THR A 2 -5.43 -0.46 6.79
C THR A 2 -4.44 -0.22 5.66
N ALA A 3 -3.19 0.06 6.01
CA ALA A 3 -2.10 0.34 5.08
C ALA A 3 -1.41 -0.95 4.62
N ASP A 4 -1.03 -0.98 3.35
CA ASP A 4 -0.34 -2.07 2.67
C ASP A 4 0.59 -1.53 1.57
N MET A 5 1.20 -2.42 0.78
CA MET A 5 2.36 -2.17 -0.08
C MET A 5 2.01 -2.11 -1.57
N ALA A 6 0.85 -1.55 -1.90
CA ALA A 6 0.36 -1.53 -3.28
C ALA A 6 0.83 -0.30 -4.04
N PHE A 7 1.63 -0.53 -5.09
CA PHE A 7 2.22 0.51 -5.91
C PHE A 7 1.19 1.27 -6.76
N THR A 8 1.43 2.56 -6.92
CA THR A 8 0.57 3.50 -7.66
C THR A 8 0.58 3.28 -9.18
N THR A 9 1.66 2.72 -9.73
CA THR A 9 1.84 2.50 -11.17
C THR A 9 2.19 1.05 -11.49
N HIS A 10 1.78 0.58 -12.67
CA HIS A 10 2.07 -0.77 -13.15
C HIS A 10 3.58 -1.07 -13.22
N TYR A 11 4.39 -0.08 -13.63
CA TYR A 11 5.85 -0.22 -13.64
C TYR A 11 6.39 -0.49 -12.23
N LYS A 12 6.06 0.36 -11.26
CA LYS A 12 6.48 0.21 -9.85
C LYS A 12 6.00 -1.13 -9.26
N GLU A 13 4.81 -1.57 -9.62
CA GLU A 13 4.28 -2.88 -9.22
C GLU A 13 5.13 -4.02 -9.76
N LYS A 14 5.50 -3.99 -11.05
CA LYS A 14 6.33 -5.04 -11.67
C LYS A 14 7.75 -5.08 -11.13
N VAL A 15 8.36 -3.94 -10.87
CA VAL A 15 9.75 -3.88 -10.40
C VAL A 15 9.89 -3.99 -8.90
N GLY A 16 8.85 -3.61 -8.13
CA GLY A 16 8.88 -3.51 -6.68
C GLY A 16 8.12 -4.60 -5.93
N MET A 17 7.28 -5.39 -6.62
CA MET A 17 6.74 -6.60 -6.02
C MET A 17 7.85 -7.62 -5.84
N GLY A 18 8.02 -8.06 -4.59
CA GLY A 18 8.86 -9.22 -4.30
C GLY A 18 8.37 -10.46 -5.06
N PRO A 19 9.20 -11.50 -5.18
CA PRO A 19 8.81 -12.72 -5.88
C PRO A 19 7.52 -13.26 -5.25
N MET A 20 6.45 -13.29 -6.05
CA MET A 20 5.22 -14.03 -5.77
C MET A 20 5.48 -15.55 -5.93
N GLY A 21 6.57 -16.03 -5.33
CA GLY A 21 6.99 -17.43 -5.36
C GLY A 21 6.13 -18.32 -4.45
N ASP A 22 6.59 -19.56 -4.26
CA ASP A 22 6.06 -20.77 -3.56
C ASP A 22 4.97 -20.65 -2.47
N ARG A 23 4.69 -19.48 -1.91
CA ARG A 23 3.64 -19.23 -0.91
C ARG A 23 2.34 -18.65 -1.49
N GLN A 24 2.24 -18.45 -2.79
CA GLN A 24 1.02 -17.93 -3.44
C GLN A 24 -0.22 -18.77 -3.06
N TRP A 25 -0.10 -20.10 -3.07
CA TRP A 25 -1.20 -21.00 -2.71
C TRP A 25 -1.71 -20.80 -1.27
N TRP A 26 -0.83 -20.38 -0.36
CA TRP A 26 -1.18 -20.14 1.05
C TRP A 26 -1.91 -18.81 1.20
N ILE A 27 -1.39 -17.74 0.57
CA ILE A 27 -1.99 -16.40 0.58
C ILE A 27 -3.39 -16.42 -0.07
N GLU A 28 -3.59 -17.24 -1.10
CA GLU A 28 -4.88 -17.35 -1.79
C GLU A 28 -5.94 -18.12 -1.00
N ARG A 29 -5.55 -18.97 -0.05
CA ARG A 29 -6.45 -19.87 0.69
C ARG A 29 -6.76 -19.43 2.12
N ILE A 30 -6.02 -18.48 2.67
CA ILE A 30 -6.33 -17.94 3.99
C ILE A 30 -7.64 -17.13 3.98
N THR A 31 -8.42 -17.25 5.06
CA THR A 31 -9.65 -16.50 5.27
C THR A 31 -9.47 -15.61 6.49
N PRO A 32 -9.56 -14.28 6.36
CA PRO A 32 -9.77 -13.52 5.12
C PRO A 32 -8.55 -13.54 4.19
N ARG A 33 -8.80 -13.45 2.87
CA ARG A 33 -7.73 -13.42 1.86
C ARG A 33 -6.84 -12.20 2.09
N GLN A 34 -5.53 -12.41 2.18
CA GLN A 34 -4.59 -11.29 2.14
C GLN A 34 -4.42 -10.84 0.69
N LEU A 35 -4.62 -9.56 0.47
CA LEU A 35 -4.42 -8.90 -0.81
C LEU A 35 -3.42 -7.80 -0.57
N MET A 36 -2.44 -7.66 -1.47
CA MET A 36 -1.49 -6.57 -1.41
C MET A 36 -2.15 -5.27 -1.86
N ARG A 37 -2.99 -4.70 -1.01
CA ARG A 37 -3.73 -3.44 -1.21
C ARG A 37 -4.15 -2.81 0.10
N ASN A 38 -4.28 -1.50 0.10
CA ASN A 38 -4.90 -0.81 1.22
C ASN A 38 -6.38 -1.18 1.32
N CYS A 39 -6.92 -1.19 2.53
CA CYS A 39 -8.35 -1.35 2.77
C CYS A 39 -8.92 -0.12 3.46
N VAL A 40 -10.08 0.36 2.99
CA VAL A 40 -10.80 1.48 3.60
C VAL A 40 -12.16 0.98 4.02
N PHE A 41 -12.41 0.95 5.34
CA PHE A 41 -13.67 0.49 5.90
C PHE A 41 -14.57 1.68 6.21
N LEU A 42 -15.64 1.82 5.43
CA LEU A 42 -16.67 2.83 5.62
C LEU A 42 -17.74 2.28 6.56
N ASN A 43 -18.04 3.02 7.63
CA ASN A 43 -19.13 2.68 8.53
C ASN A 43 -20.49 2.91 7.82
N THR A 44 -21.35 1.91 7.82
CA THR A 44 -22.69 2.01 7.21
C THR A 44 -23.79 2.40 8.18
N GLY A 45 -23.48 2.53 9.48
CA GLY A 45 -24.49 2.75 10.54
C GLY A 45 -25.31 1.50 10.89
N THR A 46 -25.12 0.38 10.20
CA THR A 46 -25.88 -0.88 10.40
C THR A 46 -25.11 -1.93 11.22
N GLY A 47 -24.03 -1.53 11.90
CA GLY A 47 -23.12 -2.46 12.57
C GLY A 47 -22.19 -3.22 11.62
N ARG A 48 -22.25 -2.93 10.30
CA ARG A 48 -21.35 -3.47 9.28
C ARG A 48 -20.50 -2.37 8.66
N PHE A 49 -19.29 -2.75 8.26
CA PHE A 49 -18.41 -1.90 7.48
C PHE A 49 -18.41 -2.34 6.01
N ARG A 50 -18.31 -1.39 5.09
CA ARG A 50 -18.09 -1.65 3.67
C ARG A 50 -16.64 -1.36 3.32
N GLU A 51 -16.01 -2.27 2.61
CA GLU A 51 -14.70 -2.04 2.01
C GLU A 51 -14.89 -1.11 0.79
N ALA A 52 -14.16 -0.01 0.74
CA ALA A 52 -14.34 1.08 -0.23
C ALA A 52 -13.02 1.62 -0.80
N ALA A 53 -11.87 0.95 -0.59
CA ALA A 53 -10.57 1.48 -1.00
C ALA A 53 -10.47 1.76 -2.50
N PHE A 54 -11.11 0.95 -3.34
CA PHE A 54 -11.17 1.21 -4.78
C PHE A 54 -12.03 2.42 -5.12
N LEU A 55 -13.18 2.56 -4.44
CA LEU A 55 -14.10 3.68 -4.66
C LEU A 55 -13.50 5.01 -4.23
N THR A 56 -12.67 5.00 -3.18
CA THR A 56 -11.97 6.19 -2.69
C THR A 56 -10.65 6.46 -3.42
N GLY A 57 -10.21 5.58 -4.34
CA GLY A 57 -8.91 5.69 -5.01
C GLY A 57 -7.71 5.40 -4.10
N LEU A 58 -7.92 5.00 -2.85
CA LEU A 58 -6.87 4.77 -1.85
C LEU A 58 -6.34 3.33 -1.84
N ALA A 59 -6.80 2.46 -2.74
CA ALA A 59 -6.34 1.07 -2.82
C ALA A 59 -4.83 0.92 -3.06
N ARG A 60 -4.20 1.93 -3.68
CA ARG A 60 -2.78 1.92 -4.08
C ARG A 60 -2.15 3.26 -3.75
N THR A 61 -1.23 3.29 -2.78
CA THR A 61 -0.54 4.51 -2.33
C THR A 61 0.97 4.33 -2.22
N ASP A 62 1.54 3.37 -2.94
CA ASP A 62 2.93 2.90 -2.79
C ASP A 62 3.16 2.23 -1.42
N TRP A 63 4.42 2.13 -0.99
CA TRP A 63 4.81 1.49 0.26
C TRP A 63 4.42 2.37 1.44
N THR A 64 3.23 2.12 1.97
CA THR A 64 2.64 2.95 3.02
C THR A 64 3.20 2.57 4.39
N TRP A 65 3.69 3.55 5.14
CA TRP A 65 4.18 3.36 6.51
C TRP A 65 3.21 3.87 7.56
N ALA A 66 2.56 4.99 7.28
CA ALA A 66 1.58 5.56 8.17
C ALA A 66 0.48 6.29 7.39
N THR A 67 -0.71 6.33 7.99
CA THR A 67 -1.85 7.08 7.47
C THR A 67 -2.36 8.02 8.56
N LYS A 68 -2.63 9.27 8.20
CA LYS A 68 -3.28 10.24 9.07
C LYS A 68 -4.55 10.75 8.41
N LEU A 69 -5.62 10.79 9.19
CA LEU A 69 -6.93 11.28 8.77
C LEU A 69 -7.18 12.60 9.49
N ALA A 70 -7.33 13.68 8.73
CA ALA A 70 -7.67 15.00 9.23
C ALA A 70 -8.20 15.83 8.07
N ASP A 71 -9.01 16.84 8.36
CA ASP A 71 -9.34 17.88 7.40
C ASP A 71 -8.15 18.86 7.34
N PHE A 72 -7.37 18.82 6.26
CA PHE A 72 -6.15 19.62 6.11
C PHE A 72 -6.40 20.93 5.34
N ASP A 73 -7.42 20.97 4.48
CA ASP A 73 -7.77 22.15 3.69
C ASP A 73 -8.97 22.95 4.23
N LEU A 74 -9.58 22.46 5.32
CA LEU A 74 -10.72 23.05 6.03
C LEU A 74 -12.00 23.10 5.19
N ASP A 75 -12.18 22.19 4.24
CA ASP A 75 -13.39 22.11 3.40
C ASP A 75 -14.53 21.29 4.05
N GLY A 76 -14.31 20.75 5.26
CA GLY A 76 -15.26 19.91 6.00
C GLY A 76 -15.28 18.46 5.53
N LYS A 77 -14.44 18.05 4.59
CA LYS A 77 -14.19 16.66 4.22
C LYS A 77 -12.91 16.18 4.90
N VAL A 78 -12.89 14.90 5.25
CA VAL A 78 -11.71 14.28 5.86
C VAL A 78 -10.73 13.92 4.75
N ASP A 79 -9.54 14.51 4.81
CA ASP A 79 -8.43 14.15 3.94
C ASP A 79 -7.64 12.96 4.48
N VAL A 80 -6.92 12.32 3.57
CA VAL A 80 -6.05 11.18 3.87
C VAL A 80 -4.62 11.54 3.52
N PHE A 81 -3.79 11.73 4.55
CA PHE A 81 -2.35 11.88 4.39
C PHE A 81 -1.68 10.52 4.53
N VAL A 82 -0.84 10.17 3.55
CA VAL A 82 -0.12 8.90 3.50
C VAL A 82 1.37 9.16 3.51
N ALA A 83 2.06 8.66 4.54
CA ALA A 83 3.50 8.71 4.63
C ALA A 83 4.11 7.47 3.97
N ASN A 84 4.82 7.68 2.87
CA ASN A 84 5.57 6.65 2.15
C ASN A 84 7.04 6.72 2.56
N GLY A 85 7.60 5.61 3.07
CA GLY A 85 8.96 5.63 3.63
C GLY A 85 10.06 5.11 2.72
N VAL A 86 9.75 4.79 1.46
CA VAL A 86 10.74 4.20 0.53
C VAL A 86 11.29 5.28 -0.40
N ILE A 87 12.45 5.82 -0.04
CA ILE A 87 13.18 6.84 -0.82
C ILE A 87 13.76 6.26 -2.13
N ARG A 88 14.10 4.96 -2.12
CA ARG A 88 14.66 4.23 -3.27
C ARG A 88 14.08 2.83 -3.33
N SER A 89 13.71 2.36 -4.52
CA SER A 89 13.25 0.99 -4.75
C SER A 89 14.38 -0.02 -4.54
N PHE A 90 14.64 -0.40 -3.29
CA PHE A 90 15.67 -1.38 -2.94
C PHE A 90 15.34 -2.81 -3.41
N ASN A 91 14.07 -3.06 -3.75
CA ASN A 91 13.59 -4.33 -4.30
C ASN A 91 13.50 -4.35 -5.83
N HIS A 92 14.15 -3.43 -6.55
CA HIS A 92 14.06 -3.36 -8.01
C HIS A 92 14.64 -4.63 -8.65
N ALA A 93 13.77 -5.48 -9.23
CA ALA A 93 14.18 -6.78 -9.77
C ALA A 93 15.28 -6.68 -10.85
N ASP A 94 15.22 -5.65 -11.70
CA ASP A 94 16.20 -5.47 -12.78
C ASP A 94 17.49 -4.75 -12.35
N HIS A 95 17.53 -4.18 -11.14
CA HIS A 95 18.69 -3.41 -10.65
C HIS A 95 19.15 -3.97 -9.31
N PRO A 96 19.98 -5.04 -9.32
CA PRO A 96 20.46 -5.66 -8.09
C PRO A 96 21.23 -4.65 -7.24
N PHE A 97 21.05 -4.74 -5.94
CA PHE A 97 21.67 -3.85 -4.96
C PHE A 97 23.21 -3.92 -5.04
N ASP A 98 23.88 -2.81 -5.37
CA ASP A 98 25.33 -2.68 -5.23
C ASP A 98 25.65 -1.93 -3.92
N PRO A 99 26.39 -2.53 -2.96
CA PRO A 99 26.80 -1.89 -1.71
C PRO A 99 27.59 -0.57 -1.87
N ARG A 100 28.09 -0.25 -3.07
CA ARG A 100 28.75 1.01 -3.41
C ARG A 100 27.77 2.19 -3.55
N GLU A 101 26.48 1.93 -3.70
CA GLU A 101 25.45 2.96 -3.85
C GLU A 101 24.96 3.54 -2.53
N LEU A 102 25.54 3.10 -1.40
CA LEU A 102 25.20 3.59 -0.06
C LEU A 102 25.84 4.95 0.19
N ILE A 103 25.02 5.95 0.48
CA ILE A 103 25.46 7.30 0.87
C ILE A 103 25.98 7.24 2.31
N GLY A 104 27.19 7.75 2.55
CA GLY A 104 27.82 7.80 3.88
C GLY A 104 28.80 6.67 4.18
N LYS A 105 29.32 6.01 3.14
CA LYS A 105 30.55 5.20 3.21
C LYS A 105 31.77 6.01 2.79
#